data_AF-X1BFT0-F1
#
_entry.id   AF-X1BFT0-F1
#
_cell.length_a   1.000
_cell.length_b   1.000
_cell.length_c   1.000
_cell.angle_alpha   90.00
_cell.angle_beta   90.00
_cell.angle_gamma   90.00
#
_symmetry.space_group_name_H-M   'P 1'
#
loop_
_entity.id
_entity.type
_entity.pdbx_description
1 polymer ?
#
loop_
_entity_poly.entity_id
_entity_poly.type
_entity_poly.pdbx_seq_one_letter_code
_entity_poly.pdbx_strand_id
1 'polypeptide(L)'
;MLIPFIIGTIVLTPIQAYYELTHKGWWKGGSIIDFILSSEVRAYFFTEYHPLILGPEIFNRVGYHLWFVAFLFAFSLIALPVFTWLKNDSGKRFVASFARLTKWRGSLLVFVIPLVLVRFLLQRGIPADDYGWADFVYYLIFFISGYILIADERFLRAIRRDWRLHLILGIPCTLFIFSVAAGVPVYDWLGSRGTPGFYVSWIVWGINSWCWTMVMFYVGMRFLDYTNKWLQYGREASYPFFMIHQPVVIFIAFYAVQWEVALLIKLLVVVIGSFVVSLSLYDLLVRRINPVRALFGMRSKRRLKIKN
;
A
#
# COMPACT_ATOMS: atom_id res chain seq x y z
N MET A 1 -11.00 -6.77 -8.45
CA MET A 1 -9.74 -6.04 -8.29
C MET A 1 -9.23 -5.51 -9.63
N LEU A 2 -9.16 -6.34 -10.68
CA LEU A 2 -8.73 -5.88 -12.01
C LEU A 2 -9.64 -4.80 -12.63
N ILE A 3 -10.96 -5.02 -12.64
CA ILE A 3 -11.92 -4.06 -13.21
C ILE A 3 -11.79 -2.67 -12.56
N PRO A 4 -11.85 -2.52 -11.22
CA PRO A 4 -11.69 -1.21 -10.61
C PRO A 4 -10.30 -0.62 -10.79
N PHE A 5 -9.24 -1.44 -10.87
CA PHE A 5 -7.90 -0.94 -11.22
C PHE A 5 -7.91 -0.31 -12.61
N ILE A 6 -8.35 -1.03 -13.65
CA ILE A 6 -8.38 -0.52 -15.02
C ILE A 6 -9.20 0.77 -15.11
N ILE A 7 -10.40 0.78 -14.53
CA ILE A 7 -11.28 1.96 -14.58
C ILE A 7 -10.69 3.12 -13.78
N GLY A 8 -10.20 2.87 -12.57
CA GLY A 8 -9.57 3.90 -11.75
C GLY A 8 -8.35 4.48 -12.45
N THR A 9 -7.56 3.65 -13.10
CA THR A 9 -6.39 4.08 -13.87
C THR A 9 -6.79 4.95 -15.07
N ILE A 10 -7.83 4.58 -15.82
CA ILE A 10 -8.27 5.36 -16.98
C ILE A 10 -8.93 6.69 -16.56
N VAL A 11 -9.72 6.68 -15.49
CA VAL A 11 -10.57 7.81 -15.12
C VAL A 11 -9.89 8.76 -14.13
N LEU A 12 -9.18 8.22 -13.14
CA LEU A 12 -8.65 8.99 -12.02
C LEU A 12 -7.19 9.40 -12.23
N THR A 13 -6.36 8.53 -12.84
CA THR A 13 -4.95 8.85 -13.03
C THR A 13 -4.72 10.10 -13.88
N PRO A 14 -5.43 10.33 -15.02
CA PRO A 14 -5.21 11.55 -15.81
C PRO A 14 -5.52 12.83 -15.03
N ILE A 15 -6.49 12.78 -14.11
CA ILE A 15 -6.81 13.93 -13.24
C ILE A 15 -5.62 14.23 -12.33
N GLN A 16 -5.00 13.21 -11.75
CA GLN A 16 -3.83 13.37 -10.88
C GLN A 16 -2.64 13.92 -11.66
N ALA A 17 -2.35 13.32 -12.81
CA ALA A 17 -1.26 13.74 -13.68
C ALA A 17 -1.44 15.19 -14.15
N TYR A 18 -2.66 15.62 -14.47
CA TYR A 18 -2.94 17.00 -14.87
C TYR A 18 -2.45 18.01 -13.82
N TYR A 19 -2.88 17.86 -12.57
CA TYR A 19 -2.48 18.78 -11.50
C TYR A 19 -0.99 18.69 -11.16
N GLU A 20 -0.43 17.48 -11.14
CA GLU A 20 0.99 17.28 -10.88
C GLU A 20 1.87 17.93 -11.95
N LEU A 21 1.57 17.69 -13.23
CA LEU A 21 2.37 18.21 -14.35
C LEU A 21 2.19 19.71 -14.54
N THR A 22 0.99 20.23 -14.24
CA THR A 22 0.77 21.69 -14.18
C THR A 22 1.60 22.32 -13.08
N HIS A 23 1.63 21.71 -11.88
CA HIS A 23 2.43 22.22 -10.76
C HIS A 23 3.94 22.18 -11.05
N LYS A 24 4.42 21.13 -11.72
CA LYS A 24 5.83 21.02 -12.16
C LYS A 24 6.20 21.95 -13.32
N GLY A 25 5.23 22.67 -13.89
CA GLY A 25 5.44 23.56 -15.04
C GLY A 25 5.65 22.83 -16.37
N TRP A 26 5.36 21.52 -16.42
CA TRP A 26 5.49 20.71 -17.63
C TRP A 26 4.28 20.88 -18.54
N TRP A 27 3.09 21.08 -17.96
CA TRP A 27 1.90 21.50 -18.68
C TRP A 27 1.69 23.01 -18.55
N LYS A 28 1.72 23.74 -19.67
CA LYS A 28 1.76 25.22 -19.69
C LYS A 28 0.41 25.91 -19.87
N GLY A 29 -0.69 25.16 -20.03
CA GLY A 29 -2.04 25.74 -20.07
C GLY A 29 -3.00 24.97 -20.96
N GLY A 30 -4.29 25.04 -20.60
CA GLY A 30 -5.38 24.31 -21.24
C GLY A 30 -6.27 23.63 -20.21
N SER A 31 -7.49 23.30 -20.60
CA SER A 31 -8.42 22.54 -19.76
C SER A 31 -7.90 21.12 -19.55
N ILE A 32 -8.45 20.44 -18.54
CA ILE A 32 -8.15 19.01 -18.32
C ILE A 32 -8.50 18.15 -19.54
N ILE A 33 -9.49 18.57 -20.34
CA ILE A 33 -9.89 17.87 -21.57
C ILE A 33 -8.78 18.01 -22.61
N ASP A 34 -8.24 19.22 -22.78
CA ASP A 34 -7.14 19.47 -23.71
C ASP A 34 -5.91 18.63 -23.35
N PHE A 35 -5.61 18.54 -22.05
CA PHE A 35 -4.55 17.67 -21.54
C PHE A 35 -4.80 16.19 -21.86
N ILE A 36 -5.98 15.65 -21.53
CA ILE A 36 -6.28 14.22 -21.76
C ILE A 36 -6.18 13.85 -23.25
N LEU A 37 -6.55 14.77 -24.15
CA LEU A 37 -6.49 14.55 -25.60
C LEU A 37 -5.11 14.82 -26.21
N SER A 38 -4.19 15.36 -25.41
CA SER A 38 -2.91 15.87 -25.88
C SER A 38 -1.91 14.75 -26.24
N SER A 39 -0.92 15.10 -27.06
CA SER A 39 0.24 14.23 -27.34
C SER A 39 1.13 14.04 -26.11
N GLU A 40 1.20 15.05 -25.25
CA GLU A 40 2.06 15.11 -24.08
C GLU A 40 1.64 14.10 -23.01
N VAL A 41 0.33 13.91 -22.80
CA VAL A 41 -0.17 12.85 -21.90
C VAL A 41 0.21 11.47 -22.39
N ARG A 42 0.05 11.22 -23.71
CA ARG A 42 0.47 9.97 -24.31
C ARG A 42 1.98 9.77 -24.19
N ALA A 43 2.76 10.83 -24.36
CA ALA A 43 4.20 10.78 -24.23
C ALA A 43 4.65 10.52 -22.77
N TYR A 44 3.96 11.13 -21.81
CA TYR A 44 4.21 10.98 -20.39
C TYR A 44 3.95 9.55 -19.91
N PHE A 45 2.81 8.95 -20.29
CA PHE A 45 2.48 7.59 -19.87
C PHE A 45 3.17 6.49 -20.67
N PHE A 46 3.56 6.73 -21.95
CA PHE A 46 3.92 5.65 -22.87
C PHE A 46 5.24 5.78 -23.64
N THR A 47 5.92 6.94 -23.70
CA THR A 47 7.10 7.07 -24.59
C THR A 47 8.34 7.71 -23.98
N GLU A 48 8.28 8.95 -23.47
CA GLU A 48 9.49 9.80 -23.38
C GLU A 48 10.11 9.87 -21.98
N TYR A 49 9.28 9.81 -20.92
CA TYR A 49 9.74 9.85 -19.53
C TYR A 49 9.75 8.47 -18.84
N HIS A 50 9.02 7.51 -19.42
CA HIS A 50 8.83 6.18 -18.85
C HIS A 50 8.76 5.13 -19.98
N PRO A 51 9.90 4.58 -20.43
CA PRO A 51 9.86 3.44 -21.35
C PRO A 51 9.03 2.32 -20.73
N LEU A 52 8.22 1.65 -21.55
CA LEU A 52 7.42 0.47 -21.19
C LEU A 52 8.35 -0.71 -20.87
N ILE A 53 8.97 -0.65 -19.70
CA ILE A 53 9.69 -1.77 -19.11
C ILE A 53 8.63 -2.72 -18.56
N LEU A 54 8.69 -3.98 -19.00
CA LEU A 54 7.81 -5.03 -18.50
C LEU A 54 8.29 -5.44 -17.08
N GLY A 55 7.80 -4.71 -16.09
CA GLY A 55 8.05 -4.98 -14.67
C GLY A 55 6.96 -4.38 -13.77
N PRO A 56 6.97 -4.71 -12.47
CA PRO A 56 5.97 -4.26 -11.50
C PRO A 56 5.77 -2.73 -11.45
N GLU A 57 6.82 -1.97 -11.76
CA GLU A 57 6.83 -0.51 -11.80
C GLU A 57 5.76 0.08 -12.73
N ILE A 58 5.33 -0.65 -13.77
CA ILE A 58 4.28 -0.21 -14.68
C ILE A 58 2.96 0.09 -13.93
N PHE A 59 2.67 -0.67 -12.87
CA PHE A 59 1.44 -0.49 -12.10
C PHE A 59 1.44 0.81 -11.31
N ASN A 60 2.59 1.30 -10.87
CA ASN A 60 2.73 2.62 -10.26
C ASN A 60 2.75 3.73 -11.29
N ARG A 61 3.48 3.56 -12.40
CA ARG A 61 3.58 4.57 -13.45
C ARG A 61 2.23 4.88 -14.08
N VAL A 62 1.45 3.85 -14.39
CA VAL A 62 0.15 4.02 -15.06
C VAL A 62 -0.99 4.10 -14.04
N GLY A 63 -0.88 3.41 -12.90
CA GLY A 63 -1.93 3.38 -11.88
C GLY A 63 -1.84 4.46 -10.80
N TYR A 64 -0.72 5.18 -10.68
CA TYR A 64 -0.46 6.10 -9.56
C TYR A 64 -0.71 5.37 -8.22
N HIS A 65 -1.45 5.93 -7.25
CA HIS A 65 -1.80 5.23 -6.00
C HIS A 65 -2.47 3.88 -6.18
N LEU A 66 -3.10 3.60 -7.33
CA LEU A 66 -3.79 2.34 -7.55
C LEU A 66 -2.84 1.16 -7.76
N TRP A 67 -1.52 1.39 -7.79
CA TRP A 67 -0.49 0.35 -7.88
C TRP A 67 -0.74 -0.79 -6.90
N PHE A 68 -1.14 -0.46 -5.67
CA PHE A 68 -1.40 -1.44 -4.62
C PHE A 68 -2.51 -2.43 -4.98
N VAL A 69 -3.55 -1.98 -5.69
CA VAL A 69 -4.66 -2.84 -6.14
C VAL A 69 -4.20 -3.82 -7.21
N ALA A 70 -3.35 -3.36 -8.14
CA ALA A 70 -2.76 -4.23 -9.15
C ALA A 70 -1.81 -5.25 -8.53
N PHE A 71 -0.99 -4.83 -7.55
CA PHE A 71 -0.12 -5.73 -6.79
C PHE A 71 -0.94 -6.80 -6.07
N LEU A 72 -2.00 -6.44 -5.35
CA LEU A 72 -2.88 -7.42 -4.70
C LEU A 72 -3.51 -8.41 -5.69
N PHE A 73 -3.89 -7.95 -6.89
CA PHE A 73 -4.39 -8.83 -7.94
C PHE A 73 -3.30 -9.81 -8.41
N ALA A 74 -2.11 -9.31 -8.73
CA ALA A 74 -0.97 -10.15 -9.14
C ALA A 74 -0.57 -11.15 -8.03
N PHE A 75 -0.47 -10.69 -6.78
CA PHE A 75 -0.18 -11.54 -5.63
C PHE A 75 -1.23 -12.63 -5.44
N SER A 76 -2.51 -12.31 -5.63
CA SER A 76 -3.58 -13.31 -5.52
C SER A 76 -3.45 -14.41 -6.57
N LEU A 77 -3.01 -14.08 -7.79
CA LEU A 77 -2.77 -15.07 -8.85
C LEU A 77 -1.50 -15.90 -8.56
N ILE A 78 -0.39 -15.23 -8.23
CA ILE A 78 0.91 -15.88 -7.97
C ILE A 78 0.85 -16.77 -6.72
N ALA A 79 0.18 -16.32 -5.66
CA ALA A 79 0.07 -17.05 -4.40
C ALA A 79 -1.01 -18.14 -4.43
N LEU A 80 -1.87 -18.19 -5.45
CA LEU A 80 -2.93 -19.20 -5.56
C LEU A 80 -2.41 -20.64 -5.42
N PRO A 81 -1.39 -21.11 -6.17
CA PRO A 81 -0.83 -22.45 -6.00
C PRO A 81 -0.28 -22.70 -4.59
N VAL A 82 0.33 -21.67 -3.98
CA VAL A 82 0.83 -21.77 -2.59
C VAL A 82 -0.34 -21.95 -1.63
N PHE A 83 -1.41 -21.16 -1.77
CA PHE A 83 -2.57 -21.20 -0.90
C PHE A 83 -3.40 -22.47 -1.06
N THR A 84 -3.51 -23.02 -2.26
CA THR A 84 -4.16 -24.32 -2.48
C THR A 84 -3.34 -25.45 -1.85
N TRP A 85 -2.02 -25.43 -2.00
CA TRP A 85 -1.14 -26.39 -1.34
C TRP A 85 -1.23 -26.29 0.20
N LEU A 86 -1.25 -25.08 0.76
CA LEU A 86 -1.37 -24.85 2.21
C LEU A 86 -2.67 -25.41 2.82
N LYS A 87 -3.72 -25.62 2.02
CA LYS A 87 -5.00 -26.21 2.47
C LYS A 87 -4.98 -27.73 2.51
N ASN A 88 -4.07 -28.39 1.79
CA ASN A 88 -3.92 -29.84 1.81
C ASN A 88 -3.19 -30.31 3.07
N ASP A 89 -3.20 -31.61 3.36
CA ASP A 89 -2.63 -32.15 4.61
C ASP A 89 -1.13 -31.88 4.75
N SER A 90 -0.36 -31.94 3.67
CA SER A 90 1.06 -31.60 3.67
C SER A 90 1.30 -30.12 4.01
N GLY A 91 0.49 -29.23 3.45
CA GLY A 91 0.54 -27.80 3.75
C GLY A 91 0.17 -27.49 5.20
N LYS A 92 -0.90 -28.11 5.71
CA LYS A 92 -1.28 -28.02 7.13
C LYS A 92 -0.17 -28.52 8.06
N ARG A 93 0.49 -29.63 7.72
CA ARG A 93 1.65 -30.15 8.48
C ARG A 93 2.84 -29.18 8.45
N PHE A 94 3.09 -28.53 7.32
CA PHE A 94 4.12 -27.49 7.18
C PHE A 94 3.82 -26.29 8.10
N VAL A 95 2.62 -25.71 8.00
CA VAL A 95 2.18 -24.60 8.88
C VAL A 95 2.26 -25.02 10.34
N ALA A 96 1.77 -26.22 10.67
CA ALA A 96 1.78 -26.71 12.03
C ALA A 96 3.19 -26.91 12.61
N SER A 97 4.15 -27.25 11.75
CA SER A 97 5.56 -27.38 12.10
C SER A 97 6.20 -26.03 12.37
N PHE A 98 5.95 -25.05 11.51
CA PHE A 98 6.41 -23.68 11.71
C PHE A 98 5.78 -23.05 12.96
N ALA A 99 4.50 -23.32 13.19
CA ALA A 99 3.77 -22.90 14.37
C ALA A 99 4.29 -23.55 15.67
N ARG A 100 5.18 -24.56 15.64
CA ARG A 100 5.87 -25.02 16.86
C ARG A 100 6.92 -24.02 17.34
N LEU A 101 7.52 -23.23 16.44
CA LEU A 101 8.49 -22.19 16.80
C LEU A 101 7.87 -21.11 17.69
N THR A 102 6.56 -20.90 17.59
CA THR A 102 5.80 -19.94 18.41
C THR A 102 5.90 -20.19 19.92
N LYS A 103 6.35 -21.37 20.35
CA LYS A 103 6.66 -21.66 21.76
C LYS A 103 7.70 -20.70 22.34
N TRP A 104 8.68 -20.28 21.54
CA TRP A 104 9.74 -19.35 21.95
C TRP A 104 9.32 -17.89 21.78
N ARG A 105 9.71 -17.03 22.72
CA ARG A 105 9.46 -15.58 22.63
C ARG A 105 10.25 -14.97 21.48
N GLY A 106 9.63 -14.05 20.73
CA GLY A 106 10.26 -13.40 19.59
C GLY A 106 10.40 -14.27 18.34
N SER A 107 9.86 -15.50 18.36
CA SER A 107 9.91 -16.43 17.22
C SER A 107 9.32 -15.86 15.93
N LEU A 108 8.37 -14.93 16.00
CA LEU A 108 7.80 -14.27 14.82
C LEU A 108 8.81 -13.39 14.07
N LEU A 109 9.93 -13.00 14.69
CA LEU A 109 11.01 -12.29 14.00
C LEU A 109 11.69 -13.14 12.93
N VAL A 110 11.48 -14.46 12.91
CA VAL A 110 11.97 -15.33 11.83
C VAL A 110 11.47 -14.88 10.46
N PHE A 111 10.28 -14.27 10.38
CA PHE A 111 9.72 -13.75 9.13
C PHE A 111 10.43 -12.48 8.64
N VAL A 112 11.26 -11.84 9.46
CA VAL A 112 12.14 -10.74 9.03
C VAL A 112 13.23 -11.27 8.08
N ILE A 113 13.68 -12.51 8.26
CA ILE A 113 14.76 -13.11 7.46
C ILE A 113 14.45 -13.06 5.96
N PRO A 114 13.33 -13.63 5.46
CA PRO A 114 13.02 -13.56 4.03
C PRO A 114 12.83 -12.12 3.53
N LEU A 115 12.31 -11.21 4.36
CA LEU A 115 12.15 -9.80 4.00
C LEU A 115 13.50 -9.09 3.76
N VAL A 116 14.47 -9.31 4.64
CA VAL A 116 15.81 -8.74 4.52
C VAL A 116 16.58 -9.39 3.36
N LEU A 117 16.48 -10.71 3.22
CA LEU A 117 17.15 -11.44 2.12
C LEU A 117 16.72 -10.92 0.75
N VAL A 118 15.42 -10.68 0.54
CA VAL A 118 14.93 -10.13 -0.73
C VAL A 118 15.52 -8.75 -1.02
N ARG A 119 15.62 -7.88 -0.01
CA ARG A 119 16.28 -6.58 -0.17
C ARG A 119 17.74 -6.74 -0.54
N PHE A 120 18.45 -7.67 0.10
CA PHE A 120 19.87 -7.87 -0.18
C PHE A 120 20.13 -8.42 -1.58
N LEU A 121 19.28 -9.34 -2.04
CA LEU A 121 19.42 -9.98 -3.35
C LEU A 121 18.99 -9.05 -4.49
N LEU A 122 17.83 -8.39 -4.37
CA LEU A 122 17.24 -7.63 -5.47
C LEU A 122 17.68 -6.17 -5.50
N GLN A 123 17.87 -5.52 -4.35
CA GLN A 123 18.25 -4.10 -4.29
C GLN A 123 19.73 -3.86 -4.66
N ARG A 124 20.55 -4.93 -4.68
CA ARG A 124 21.95 -4.86 -5.12
C ARG A 124 22.07 -4.80 -6.65
N GLY A 125 21.24 -5.56 -7.38
CA GLY A 125 21.37 -5.75 -8.82
C GLY A 125 20.40 -4.93 -9.68
N ILE A 126 19.32 -4.41 -9.10
CA ILE A 126 18.27 -3.69 -9.83
C ILE A 126 18.31 -2.21 -9.42
N PRO A 127 18.13 -1.24 -10.34
CA PRO A 127 17.89 0.15 -9.97
C PRO A 127 16.80 0.25 -8.89
N ALA A 128 16.98 1.15 -7.92
CA ALA A 128 16.00 1.42 -6.89
C ALA A 128 14.89 2.29 -7.52
N ASP A 129 14.14 1.69 -8.42
CA ASP A 129 12.92 2.28 -8.94
C ASP A 129 11.82 2.00 -7.93
N ASP A 130 11.05 3.04 -7.59
CA ASP A 130 9.90 2.92 -6.71
C ASP A 130 8.96 1.83 -7.25
N TYR A 131 8.60 0.88 -6.38
CA TYR A 131 7.70 -0.22 -6.70
C TYR A 131 8.23 -1.18 -7.76
N GLY A 132 9.55 -1.30 -7.92
CA GLY A 132 10.19 -2.31 -8.75
C GLY A 132 10.12 -3.73 -8.16
N TRP A 133 10.89 -4.66 -8.74
CA TRP A 133 10.90 -6.07 -8.33
C TRP A 133 11.23 -6.32 -6.86
N ALA A 134 12.14 -5.54 -6.27
CA ALA A 134 12.49 -5.66 -4.85
C ALA A 134 11.27 -5.41 -3.95
N ASP A 135 10.51 -4.34 -4.21
CA ASP A 135 9.28 -4.02 -3.48
C ASP A 135 8.17 -5.02 -3.76
N PHE A 136 8.01 -5.44 -5.02
CA PHE A 136 6.99 -6.41 -5.41
C PHE A 136 7.15 -7.74 -4.65
N VAL A 137 8.36 -8.31 -4.63
CA VAL A 137 8.62 -9.56 -3.90
C VAL A 137 8.54 -9.34 -2.38
N TYR A 138 9.03 -8.19 -1.88
CA TYR A 138 8.94 -7.84 -0.47
C TYR A 138 7.49 -7.80 0.03
N TYR A 139 6.58 -7.16 -0.71
CA TYR A 139 5.15 -7.12 -0.39
C TYR A 139 4.47 -8.48 -0.61
N LEU A 140 4.89 -9.26 -1.60
CA LEU A 140 4.40 -10.64 -1.78
C LEU A 140 4.74 -11.53 -0.57
N ILE A 141 5.93 -11.38 0.02
CA ILE A 141 6.29 -12.08 1.26
C ILE A 141 5.36 -11.68 2.39
N PHE A 142 5.06 -10.38 2.56
CA PHE A 142 4.07 -9.94 3.56
C PHE A 142 2.69 -10.55 3.31
N PHE A 143 2.24 -10.58 2.05
CA PHE A 143 0.95 -11.16 1.67
C PHE A 143 0.86 -12.65 2.03
N ILE A 144 1.88 -13.44 1.68
CA ILE A 144 1.94 -14.87 2.01
C ILE A 144 2.09 -15.08 3.53
N SER A 145 2.93 -14.29 4.20
CA SER A 145 3.14 -14.37 5.65
C SER A 145 1.85 -14.08 6.41
N GLY A 146 1.07 -13.08 5.99
CA GLY A 146 -0.25 -12.78 6.57
C GLY A 146 -1.21 -13.97 6.47
N TYR A 147 -1.24 -14.66 5.33
CA TYR A 147 -2.04 -15.88 5.17
C TYR A 147 -1.59 -17.00 6.15
N ILE A 148 -0.28 -17.23 6.27
CA ILE A 148 0.28 -18.24 7.19
C ILE A 148 -0.03 -17.92 8.65
N LEU A 149 0.09 -16.64 9.06
CA LEU A 149 -0.17 -16.22 10.43
C LEU A 149 -1.63 -16.45 10.86
N ILE A 150 -2.59 -16.28 9.95
CA ILE A 150 -4.01 -16.50 10.24
C ILE A 150 -4.40 -18.00 10.13
N ALA A 151 -3.58 -18.80 9.45
CA ALA A 151 -3.86 -20.23 9.26
C ALA A 151 -3.76 -21.09 10.53
N ASP A 152 -3.14 -20.60 11.61
CA ASP A 152 -3.00 -21.32 12.88
C ASP A 152 -3.06 -20.38 14.09
N GLU A 153 -3.95 -20.66 15.05
CA GLU A 153 -4.17 -19.86 16.26
C GLU A 153 -2.90 -19.70 17.13
N ARG A 154 -1.93 -20.59 17.02
CA ARG A 154 -0.64 -20.46 17.73
C ARG A 154 0.13 -19.19 17.33
N PHE A 155 0.07 -18.78 16.07
CA PHE A 155 0.67 -17.53 15.63
C PHE A 155 -0.05 -16.33 16.24
N LEU A 156 -1.39 -16.33 16.23
CA LEU A 156 -2.19 -15.27 16.85
C LEU A 156 -1.93 -15.15 18.36
N ARG A 157 -1.75 -16.29 19.06
CA ARG A 157 -1.28 -16.29 20.46
C ARG A 157 0.12 -15.70 20.62
N ALA A 158 1.06 -16.01 19.71
CA ALA A 158 2.39 -15.43 19.74
C ALA A 158 2.38 -13.91 19.53
N ILE A 159 1.55 -13.40 18.61
CA ILE A 159 1.34 -11.96 18.41
C ILE A 159 0.85 -11.31 19.71
N ARG A 160 -0.18 -11.88 20.35
CA ARG A 160 -0.71 -11.38 21.64
C ARG A 160 0.30 -11.47 22.78
N ARG A 161 1.22 -12.44 22.77
CA ARG A 161 2.27 -12.60 23.80
C ARG A 161 3.42 -11.61 23.60
N ASP A 162 3.84 -11.40 22.36
CA ASP A 162 5.09 -10.74 22.01
C ASP A 162 4.91 -9.31 21.46
N TRP A 163 3.70 -8.74 21.46
CA TRP A 163 3.47 -7.38 20.93
C TRP A 163 4.39 -6.31 21.55
N ARG A 164 4.68 -6.40 22.85
CA ARG A 164 5.62 -5.48 23.54
C ARG A 164 7.03 -5.60 22.99
N LEU A 165 7.48 -6.82 22.70
CA LEU A 165 8.80 -7.05 22.12
C LEU A 165 8.88 -6.45 20.71
N HIS A 166 7.84 -6.62 19.89
CA HIS A 166 7.79 -5.97 18.58
C HIS A 166 7.75 -4.43 18.71
N LEU A 167 7.04 -3.88 19.70
CA LEU A 167 7.04 -2.44 19.94
C LEU A 167 8.43 -1.93 20.38
N ILE A 168 9.08 -2.63 21.31
CA ILE A 168 10.43 -2.29 21.81
C ILE A 168 11.47 -2.36 20.70
N LEU A 169 11.32 -3.26 19.72
CA LEU A 169 12.21 -3.34 18.55
C LEU A 169 11.84 -2.31 17.47
N GLY A 170 10.54 -2.07 17.26
CA GLY A 170 10.04 -1.16 16.24
C GLY A 170 10.39 0.30 16.52
N ILE A 171 10.27 0.76 17.77
CA ILE A 171 10.55 2.16 18.14
C ILE A 171 11.99 2.57 17.81
N PRO A 172 13.05 1.88 18.26
CA PRO A 172 14.42 2.21 17.89
C PRO A 172 14.68 2.13 16.39
N CYS A 173 14.09 1.16 15.69
CA CYS A 173 14.22 1.07 14.24
C CYS A 173 13.59 2.28 13.54
N THR A 174 12.43 2.75 14.02
CA THR A 174 11.78 3.96 13.54
C THR A 174 12.62 5.21 13.83
N LEU A 175 13.17 5.34 15.04
CA LEU A 175 14.05 6.45 15.40
C LEU A 175 15.32 6.47 14.53
N PHE A 176 15.88 5.30 14.23
CA PHE A 176 17.00 5.17 13.29
C PHE A 176 16.60 5.59 11.88
N ILE A 177 15.43 5.15 11.37
CA ILE A 177 14.96 5.56 10.04
C ILE A 177 14.68 7.07 9.99
N PHE A 178 14.17 7.68 11.05
CA PHE A 178 13.97 9.13 11.09
C PHE A 178 15.27 9.92 11.29
N SER A 179 16.30 9.35 11.89
CA SER A 179 17.61 10.02 11.97
C SER A 179 18.26 10.15 10.58
N VAL A 180 18.02 9.19 9.68
CA VAL A 180 18.31 9.31 8.24
C VAL A 180 17.66 10.57 7.65
N ALA A 181 16.37 10.77 7.92
CA ALA A 181 15.60 11.89 7.38
C ALA A 181 15.97 13.25 7.98
N ALA A 182 16.61 13.28 9.15
CA ALA A 182 17.04 14.48 9.85
C ALA A 182 18.41 15.03 9.39
N GLY A 183 18.97 14.53 8.29
CA GLY A 183 20.25 14.99 7.74
C GLY A 183 21.49 14.44 8.45
N VAL A 184 21.33 13.38 9.26
CA VAL A 184 22.46 12.59 9.77
C VAL A 184 23.04 11.78 8.60
N PRO A 185 24.36 11.47 8.54
CA PRO A 185 25.01 10.75 7.44
C PRO A 185 24.43 9.36 7.08
N VAL A 186 23.38 8.92 7.77
CA VAL A 186 22.65 7.68 7.47
C VAL A 186 21.85 7.79 6.17
N TYR A 187 21.52 9.00 5.67
CA TYR A 187 20.89 9.15 4.33
C TYR A 187 21.83 8.67 3.21
N ASP A 188 23.12 8.95 3.33
CA ASP A 188 24.14 8.49 2.38
C ASP A 188 24.24 6.96 2.36
N TRP A 189 23.84 6.28 3.45
CA TRP A 189 23.90 4.82 3.56
C TRP A 189 22.87 4.13 2.68
N LEU A 190 21.69 4.72 2.48
CA LEU A 190 20.68 4.18 1.54
C LEU A 190 21.13 4.32 0.08
N GLY A 191 21.85 5.39 -0.24
CA GLY A 191 22.39 5.64 -1.58
C GLY A 191 23.67 4.86 -1.91
N SER A 192 24.49 4.55 -0.90
CA SER A 192 25.80 3.89 -1.06
C SER A 192 25.69 2.36 -1.09
N ARG A 193 25.15 1.82 -2.18
CA ARG A 193 24.95 0.38 -2.38
C ARG A 193 26.23 -0.41 -2.13
N GLY A 194 26.09 -1.54 -1.42
CA GLY A 194 27.21 -2.45 -1.14
C GLY A 194 28.08 -2.06 0.06
N THR A 195 27.82 -0.93 0.72
CA THR A 195 28.45 -0.58 2.00
C THR A 195 27.78 -1.31 3.18
N PRO A 196 28.48 -1.50 4.33
CA PRO A 196 27.84 -2.01 5.54
C PRO A 196 26.62 -1.19 5.98
N GLY A 197 26.68 0.14 5.82
CA GLY A 197 25.58 1.04 6.16
C GLY A 197 24.31 0.77 5.36
N PHE A 198 24.43 0.45 4.08
CA PHE A 198 23.30 0.05 3.23
C PHE A 198 22.60 -1.20 3.77
N TYR A 199 23.37 -2.24 4.12
CA TYR A 199 22.82 -3.49 4.64
C TYR A 199 22.17 -3.31 6.01
N VAL A 200 22.79 -2.53 6.90
CA VAL A 200 22.20 -2.15 8.20
C VAL A 200 20.87 -1.45 8.00
N SER A 201 20.80 -0.48 7.07
CA SER A 201 19.57 0.27 6.79
C SER A 201 18.42 -0.65 6.36
N TRP A 202 18.68 -1.61 5.48
CA TRP A 202 17.66 -2.57 5.04
C TRP A 202 17.28 -3.61 6.10
N ILE A 203 18.20 -4.02 6.97
CA ILE A 203 17.88 -4.85 8.15
C ILE A 203 16.92 -4.08 9.06
N VAL A 204 17.27 -2.85 9.40
CA VAL A 204 16.45 -1.98 10.26
C VAL A 204 15.08 -1.77 9.62
N TRP A 205 15.01 -1.53 8.31
CA TRP A 205 13.75 -1.40 7.57
C TRP A 205 12.89 -2.67 7.64
N GLY A 206 13.51 -3.84 7.46
CA GLY A 206 12.85 -5.14 7.55
C GLY A 206 12.27 -5.39 8.94
N ILE A 207 13.07 -5.17 9.99
CA ILE A 207 12.64 -5.30 11.40
C ILE A 207 11.52 -4.31 11.68
N ASN A 208 11.68 -3.04 11.28
CA ASN A 208 10.72 -1.98 11.50
C ASN A 208 9.35 -2.34 10.91
N SER A 209 9.33 -2.69 9.62
CA SER A 209 8.11 -2.99 8.88
C SER A 209 7.38 -4.20 9.48
N TRP A 210 8.12 -5.26 9.81
CA TRP A 210 7.53 -6.45 10.44
C TRP A 210 6.99 -6.15 11.84
N CYS A 211 7.78 -5.47 12.67
CA CYS A 211 7.40 -5.15 14.04
C CYS A 211 6.15 -4.29 14.11
N TRP A 212 6.08 -3.21 13.32
CA TRP A 212 4.88 -2.37 13.26
C TRP A 212 3.68 -3.12 12.69
N THR A 213 3.88 -4.03 11.73
CA THR A 213 2.80 -4.90 11.24
C THR A 213 2.26 -5.77 12.38
N MET A 214 3.12 -6.40 13.18
CA MET A 214 2.67 -7.23 14.31
C MET A 214 1.99 -6.41 15.41
N VAL A 215 2.49 -5.21 15.70
CA VAL A 215 1.86 -4.27 16.67
C VAL A 215 0.48 -3.85 16.19
N MET A 216 0.35 -3.43 14.93
CA MET A 216 -0.94 -3.04 14.37
C MET A 216 -1.91 -4.21 14.30
N PHE A 217 -1.42 -5.42 14.02
CA PHE A 217 -2.24 -6.62 14.05
C PHE A 217 -2.74 -6.93 15.47
N TYR A 218 -1.87 -6.83 16.48
CA TYR A 218 -2.27 -6.94 17.89
C TYR A 218 -3.31 -5.89 18.27
N VAL A 219 -3.11 -4.62 17.91
CA VAL A 219 -4.06 -3.53 18.17
C VAL A 219 -5.41 -3.84 17.55
N GLY A 220 -5.43 -4.30 16.29
CA GLY A 220 -6.65 -4.75 15.61
C GLY A 220 -7.37 -5.86 16.37
N MET A 221 -6.65 -6.92 16.74
CA MET A 221 -7.21 -8.05 17.50
C MET A 221 -7.69 -7.67 18.90
N ARG A 222 -7.04 -6.71 19.55
CA ARG A 222 -7.34 -6.33 20.94
C ARG A 222 -8.47 -5.31 21.04
N PHE A 223 -8.49 -4.34 20.14
CA PHE A 223 -9.33 -3.15 20.26
C PHE A 223 -10.34 -2.99 19.13
N LEU A 224 -10.20 -3.70 18.00
CA LEU A 224 -11.06 -3.54 16.83
C LEU A 224 -11.80 -4.82 16.42
N ASP A 225 -11.71 -5.88 17.23
CA ASP A 225 -12.41 -7.16 17.02
C ASP A 225 -13.85 -7.12 17.56
N TYR A 226 -14.64 -6.18 17.04
CA TYR A 226 -16.08 -6.06 17.31
C TYR A 226 -16.81 -5.62 16.04
N THR A 227 -18.15 -5.70 16.03
CA THR A 227 -18.96 -5.21 14.91
C THR A 227 -19.93 -4.12 15.38
N ASN A 228 -20.02 -3.04 14.61
CA ASN A 228 -21.01 -1.98 14.81
C ASN A 228 -21.39 -1.35 13.46
N LYS A 229 -22.39 -0.46 13.45
CA LYS A 229 -22.88 0.20 12.21
C LYS A 229 -21.77 0.97 11.49
N TRP A 230 -20.87 1.61 12.23
CA TRP A 230 -19.74 2.37 11.69
C TRP A 230 -18.71 1.48 11.00
N LEU A 231 -18.38 0.32 11.61
CA LEU A 231 -17.45 -0.64 11.01
C LEU A 231 -18.06 -1.30 9.76
N GLN A 232 -19.36 -1.62 9.78
CA GLN A 232 -20.04 -2.14 8.61
C GLN A 232 -20.04 -1.14 7.44
N TYR A 233 -20.29 0.14 7.74
CA TYR A 233 -20.18 1.23 6.78
C TYR A 233 -18.73 1.39 6.27
N GLY A 234 -17.76 1.48 7.18
CA GLY A 234 -16.34 1.63 6.85
C GLY A 234 -15.80 0.47 6.00
N ARG A 235 -16.24 -0.76 6.25
CA ARG A 235 -15.90 -1.94 5.43
C ARG A 235 -16.42 -1.82 4.00
N GLU A 236 -17.59 -1.23 3.80
CA GLU A 236 -18.14 -0.96 2.46
C GLU A 236 -17.45 0.26 1.80
N ALA A 237 -17.07 1.26 2.60
CA ALA A 237 -16.50 2.51 2.12
C ALA A 237 -14.99 2.45 1.82
N SER A 238 -14.24 1.59 2.49
CA SER A 238 -12.77 1.59 2.48
C SER A 238 -12.17 1.50 1.07
N TYR A 239 -12.66 0.59 0.24
CA TYR A 239 -12.12 0.38 -1.11
C TYR A 239 -12.48 1.52 -2.08
N PRO A 240 -13.74 1.98 -2.18
CA PRO A 240 -14.07 3.18 -2.95
C PRO A 240 -13.33 4.44 -2.46
N PHE A 241 -13.25 4.63 -1.15
CA PHE A 241 -12.52 5.75 -0.55
C PHE A 241 -11.05 5.71 -0.97
N PHE A 242 -10.41 4.54 -0.87
CA PHE A 242 -9.04 4.35 -1.34
C PHE A 242 -8.86 4.76 -2.81
N MET A 243 -9.81 4.45 -3.69
CA MET A 243 -9.70 4.85 -5.09
C MET A 243 -9.81 6.37 -5.29
N ILE A 244 -10.72 7.04 -4.57
CA ILE A 244 -11.05 8.45 -4.80
C ILE A 244 -10.14 9.41 -4.03
N HIS A 245 -9.65 9.02 -2.86
CA HIS A 245 -9.03 9.98 -1.94
C HIS A 245 -7.78 10.65 -2.49
N GLN A 246 -6.88 9.95 -3.17
CA GLN A 246 -5.65 10.57 -3.66
C GLN A 246 -5.91 11.64 -4.73
N PRO A 247 -6.76 11.41 -5.76
CA PRO A 247 -7.15 12.49 -6.68
C PRO A 247 -7.71 13.73 -5.99
N VAL A 248 -8.55 13.52 -4.97
CA VAL A 248 -9.11 14.62 -4.17
C VAL A 248 -8.03 15.33 -3.35
N VAL A 249 -7.12 14.60 -2.73
CA VAL A 249 -5.97 15.16 -2.00
C VAL A 249 -5.13 16.02 -2.94
N ILE A 250 -4.77 15.51 -4.12
CA ILE A 250 -3.97 16.24 -5.10
C ILE A 250 -4.69 17.50 -5.57
N PHE A 251 -5.99 17.40 -5.89
CA PHE A 251 -6.81 18.53 -6.27
C PHE A 251 -6.79 19.64 -5.21
N ILE A 252 -7.07 19.31 -3.95
CA ILE A 252 -7.13 20.30 -2.86
C ILE A 252 -5.73 20.85 -2.57
N ALA A 253 -4.72 19.98 -2.51
CA ALA A 253 -3.34 20.38 -2.24
C ALA A 253 -2.78 21.32 -3.31
N PHE A 254 -3.12 21.10 -4.58
CA PHE A 254 -2.72 21.95 -5.70
C PHE A 254 -3.10 23.42 -5.49
N TYR A 255 -4.28 23.70 -4.94
CA TYR A 255 -4.69 25.06 -4.61
C TYR A 255 -4.20 25.51 -3.23
N ALA A 256 -4.31 24.65 -2.21
CA ALA A 256 -3.97 25.01 -0.83
C ALA A 256 -2.49 25.39 -0.65
N VAL A 257 -1.59 24.78 -1.44
CA VAL A 257 -0.15 25.07 -1.36
C VAL A 257 0.18 26.52 -1.78
N GLN A 258 -0.66 27.12 -2.64
CA GLN A 258 -0.47 28.47 -3.19
C GLN A 258 -0.86 29.58 -2.21
N TRP A 259 -1.56 29.25 -1.12
CA TRP A 259 -2.03 30.25 -0.16
C TRP A 259 -0.88 30.80 0.70
N GLU A 260 -0.90 32.10 0.98
CA GLU A 260 0.04 32.76 1.89
C GLU A 260 -0.41 32.60 3.36
N VAL A 261 -0.58 31.35 3.81
CA VAL A 261 -1.00 31.01 5.18
C VAL A 261 -0.06 30.00 5.83
N ALA A 262 -0.13 29.89 7.15
CA ALA A 262 0.68 28.95 7.92
C ALA A 262 0.53 27.49 7.44
N LEU A 263 1.63 26.73 7.48
CA LEU A 263 1.67 25.32 7.04
C LEU A 263 0.60 24.45 7.72
N LEU A 264 0.33 24.70 9.01
CA LEU A 264 -0.70 23.98 9.75
C LEU A 264 -2.09 24.14 9.12
N ILE A 265 -2.42 25.35 8.66
CA ILE A 265 -3.71 25.62 8.01
C ILE A 265 -3.79 24.86 6.69
N LYS A 266 -2.73 24.89 5.87
CA LYS A 266 -2.65 24.12 4.63
C LYS A 266 -2.85 22.62 4.90
N LEU A 267 -2.17 22.09 5.91
CA LEU A 267 -2.27 20.68 6.30
C LEU A 267 -3.69 20.31 6.75
N LEU A 268 -4.30 21.11 7.62
CA LEU A 268 -5.67 20.87 8.10
C LEU A 268 -6.67 20.90 6.95
N VAL A 269 -6.53 21.86 6.04
CA VAL A 269 -7.42 21.99 4.87
C VAL A 269 -7.27 20.78 3.94
N VAL A 270 -6.05 20.35 3.65
CA VAL A 270 -5.82 19.17 2.82
C VAL A 270 -6.36 17.91 3.50
N VAL A 271 -6.04 17.67 4.77
CA VAL A 271 -6.47 16.45 5.49
C VAL A 271 -7.98 16.41 5.69
N ILE A 272 -8.57 17.44 6.29
CA ILE A 272 -10.00 17.47 6.61
C ILE A 272 -10.82 17.63 5.33
N GLY A 273 -10.42 18.55 4.44
CA GLY A 273 -11.10 18.79 3.19
C GLY A 273 -11.12 17.55 2.30
N SER A 274 -9.97 16.88 2.13
CA SER A 274 -9.93 15.67 1.31
C SER A 274 -10.72 14.52 1.93
N PHE A 275 -10.70 14.36 3.25
CA PHE A 275 -11.50 13.36 3.93
C PHE A 275 -13.00 13.60 3.70
N VAL A 276 -13.48 14.82 3.94
CA VAL A 276 -14.89 15.19 3.78
C VAL A 276 -15.34 15.05 2.32
N VAL A 277 -14.57 15.56 1.36
CA VAL A 277 -14.91 15.49 -0.06
C VAL A 277 -14.91 14.04 -0.55
N SER A 278 -13.88 13.25 -0.20
CA SER A 278 -13.81 11.85 -0.62
C SER A 278 -14.94 11.02 -0.04
N LEU A 279 -15.28 11.24 1.24
CA LEU A 279 -16.40 10.56 1.90
C LEU A 279 -17.75 10.97 1.29
N SER A 280 -17.90 12.24 0.92
CA SER A 280 -19.11 12.77 0.28
C SER A 280 -19.27 12.20 -1.13
N LEU A 281 -18.20 12.15 -1.93
CA LEU A 281 -18.21 11.52 -3.25
C LEU A 281 -18.57 10.04 -3.16
N TYR A 282 -18.03 9.34 -2.16
CA TYR A 282 -18.44 7.97 -1.87
C TYR A 282 -19.93 7.87 -1.51
N ASP A 283 -20.42 8.64 -0.53
CA ASP A 283 -21.79 8.45 -0.02
C ASP A 283 -22.87 8.93 -1.01
N LEU A 284 -22.58 9.98 -1.78
CA LEU A 284 -23.53 10.58 -2.73
C LEU A 284 -23.50 9.90 -4.10
N LEU A 285 -22.32 9.54 -4.62
CA LEU A 285 -22.19 8.98 -5.97
C LEU A 285 -22.01 7.46 -5.91
N VAL A 286 -20.89 7.01 -5.34
CA VAL A 286 -20.50 5.60 -5.45
C VAL A 286 -21.49 4.69 -4.74
N ARG A 287 -21.90 5.04 -3.52
CA ARG A 287 -22.77 4.19 -2.70
C ARG A 287 -24.19 4.11 -3.26
N ARG A 288 -24.68 5.15 -3.94
CA ARG A 288 -26.09 5.28 -4.38
C ARG A 288 -26.32 4.75 -5.79
N ILE A 289 -25.35 4.90 -6.70
CA ILE A 289 -25.54 4.62 -8.13
C ILE A 289 -25.01 3.21 -8.47
N ASN A 290 -25.89 2.28 -8.84
CA ASN A 290 -25.53 0.86 -9.05
C ASN A 290 -24.45 0.61 -10.12
N PRO A 291 -24.46 1.27 -11.29
CA PRO A 291 -23.34 1.17 -12.24
C PRO A 291 -22.01 1.60 -11.63
N VAL A 292 -21.99 2.74 -10.93
CA VAL A 292 -20.79 3.28 -10.29
C VAL A 292 -20.28 2.32 -9.20
N ARG A 293 -21.17 1.72 -8.39
CA ARG A 293 -20.80 0.65 -7.44
C ARG A 293 -19.98 -0.46 -8.10
N ALA A 294 -20.42 -0.91 -9.27
CA ALA A 294 -19.73 -1.99 -9.99
C ALA A 294 -18.35 -1.55 -10.49
N LEU A 295 -18.20 -0.30 -10.97
CA LEU A 295 -16.91 0.27 -11.38
C LEU A 295 -15.92 0.30 -10.21
N PHE A 296 -16.39 0.61 -9.00
CA PHE A 296 -15.60 0.58 -7.76
C PHE A 296 -15.55 -0.80 -7.10
N GLY A 297 -15.90 -1.89 -7.80
CA GLY A 297 -15.74 -3.26 -7.30
C GLY A 297 -16.72 -3.67 -6.20
N MET A 298 -17.75 -2.86 -5.96
CA MET A 298 -18.78 -3.13 -4.95
C MET A 298 -19.90 -4.00 -5.52
N ARG A 299 -20.54 -4.80 -4.65
CA ARG A 299 -21.72 -5.59 -5.02
C ARG A 299 -22.93 -4.67 -5.26
N SER A 300 -23.73 -4.96 -6.28
CA SER A 300 -25.00 -4.28 -6.53
C SER A 300 -25.98 -4.45 -5.36
N LYS A 301 -26.71 -3.39 -5.00
CA LYS A 301 -27.72 -3.43 -3.92
C LYS A 301 -28.85 -4.41 -4.22
N ARG A 302 -29.20 -4.60 -5.50
CA ARG A 302 -30.25 -5.56 -5.92
C ARG A 302 -29.84 -7.01 -5.64
N ARG A 303 -28.55 -7.33 -5.73
CA ARG A 303 -28.00 -8.67 -5.44
C ARG A 303 -27.87 -8.96 -3.95
N LEU A 304 -27.80 -7.92 -3.11
CA LEU A 304 -27.78 -8.05 -1.64
C LEU A 304 -29.17 -8.36 -1.07
N LYS A 305 -30.24 -7.80 -1.66
CA LYS A 305 -31.64 -8.12 -1.28
C LYS A 305 -32.10 -9.55 -1.63
N ILE A 306 -31.40 -10.24 -2.53
CA ILE A 306 -31.74 -11.63 -2.93
C ILE A 306 -31.03 -12.66 -2.02
N LYS A 307 -30.03 -12.24 -1.23
CA LYS A 307 -29.23 -13.12 -0.35
C LYS A 307 -29.50 -12.96 1.14
N ASN A 308 -30.32 -11.97 1.51
CA ASN A 308 -30.86 -11.79 2.87
C ASN A 308 -32.34 -12.12 2.82
#